data_AF-A0A3D1AV31-F1
#
_entry.id   AF-A0A3D1AV31-F1
#
_cell.length_a   1.000
_cell.length_b   1.000
_cell.length_c   1.000
_cell.angle_alpha   90.00
_cell.angle_beta   90.00
_cell.angle_gamma   90.00
#
_symmetry.space_group_name_H-M   'P 1'
#
loop_
_entity.id
_entity.type
_entity.pdbx_description
1 polymer ?
#
loop_
_entity_poly.entity_id
_entity_poly.type
_entity_poly.pdbx_seq_one_letter_code
_entity_poly.pdbx_strand_id
1 'polypeptide(L)'
;MKPRRRSTRGSAMLESTLVLTVFLMAFLEVLDIGQVMFFEAMLGDRARAGARYAVVNTYDPTAIANVVAYNSPYSSGQSSGLFGLQPSMVTVNRYNAGVAGDRIEVIISNFPLAFAGPFVQGSYASRQFRAVLPAQSMGSLQ
;
A
#
# COMPACT_ATOMS: atom_id res chain seq x y z
N MET A 1 19.37 -21.94 62.82
CA MET A 1 18.98 -20.89 61.85
C MET A 1 18.22 -21.55 60.70
N LYS A 2 16.95 -21.17 60.45
CA LYS A 2 16.08 -21.83 59.47
C LYS A 2 15.93 -20.89 58.25
N PRO A 3 16.35 -21.28 57.03
CA PRO A 3 16.32 -20.37 55.90
C PRO A 3 14.87 -20.09 55.49
N ARG A 4 14.49 -18.81 55.45
CA ARG A 4 13.17 -18.35 55.00
C ARG A 4 13.04 -18.60 53.49
N ARG A 5 12.35 -19.68 53.10
CA ARG A 5 11.83 -19.88 51.73
C ARG A 5 10.63 -18.94 51.51
N ARG A 6 10.88 -17.66 51.23
CA ARG A 6 9.87 -16.71 50.75
C ARG A 6 10.53 -15.74 49.79
N SER A 7 10.33 -15.92 48.48
CA SER A 7 10.47 -14.86 47.46
C SER A 7 10.24 -15.35 46.00
N THR A 8 10.46 -16.62 45.67
CA THR A 8 10.53 -17.06 44.26
C THR A 8 9.26 -16.88 43.42
N ARG A 9 8.05 -16.93 44.01
CA ARG A 9 6.78 -16.79 43.25
C ARG A 9 6.53 -15.37 42.71
N GLY A 10 6.91 -14.33 43.45
CA GLY A 10 6.76 -12.94 42.99
C GLY A 10 7.79 -12.58 41.90
N SER A 11 8.99 -13.16 42.01
CA SER A 11 10.05 -13.02 41.01
C SER A 11 9.62 -13.62 39.65
N ALA A 12 9.05 -14.82 39.65
CA ALA A 12 8.61 -15.49 38.41
C ALA A 12 7.48 -14.72 37.68
N MET A 13 6.58 -14.08 38.43
CA MET A 13 5.52 -13.26 37.83
C MET A 13 6.10 -12.00 37.17
N LEU A 14 7.05 -11.33 37.80
CA LEU A 14 7.70 -10.14 37.23
C LEU A 14 8.53 -10.49 35.99
N GLU A 15 9.30 -11.58 36.06
CA GLU A 15 10.07 -12.10 34.94
C GLU A 15 9.18 -12.44 33.74
N SER A 16 8.05 -13.12 33.97
CA SER A 16 7.11 -13.48 32.91
C SER A 16 6.46 -12.24 32.28
N THR A 17 6.11 -11.23 33.07
CA THR A 17 5.56 -9.97 32.54
C THR A 17 6.58 -9.24 31.68
N LEU A 18 7.84 -9.15 32.11
CA LEU A 18 8.90 -8.52 31.32
C LEU A 18 9.13 -9.26 29.99
N VAL A 19 9.21 -10.59 30.03
CA VAL A 19 9.35 -11.40 28.81
C VAL A 19 8.13 -11.20 27.89
N LEU A 20 6.92 -11.22 28.44
CA LEU A 20 5.70 -10.99 27.66
C LEU A 20 5.67 -9.60 27.05
N THR A 21 6.09 -8.55 27.76
CA THR A 21 6.16 -7.19 27.22
C THR A 21 7.12 -7.12 26.04
N VAL A 22 8.34 -7.64 26.18
CA VAL A 22 9.32 -7.66 25.08
C VAL A 22 8.81 -8.48 23.90
N PHE A 23 8.18 -9.63 24.18
CA PHE A 23 7.55 -10.46 23.15
C PHE A 23 6.45 -9.72 22.40
N LEU A 24 5.54 -9.04 23.10
CA LEU A 24 4.45 -8.28 22.47
C LEU A 24 4.99 -7.13 21.62
N MET A 25 6.05 -6.43 22.09
CA MET A 25 6.70 -5.38 21.31
C MET A 25 7.27 -5.94 20.00
N ALA A 26 8.03 -7.03 20.05
CA ALA A 26 8.59 -7.67 18.87
C ALA A 26 7.50 -8.25 17.95
N PHE A 27 6.44 -8.82 18.53
CA PHE A 27 5.32 -9.37 17.77
C PHE A 27 4.58 -8.29 16.97
N LEU A 28 4.34 -7.12 17.57
CA LEU A 28 3.74 -5.98 16.88
C LEU A 28 4.61 -5.46 15.73
N GLU A 29 5.94 -5.44 15.90
CA GLU A 29 6.86 -5.08 14.80
C GLU A 29 6.82 -6.06 13.63
N VAL A 30 6.71 -7.37 13.90
CA VAL A 30 6.58 -8.37 12.84
C VAL A 30 5.28 -8.17 12.06
N LEU A 31 4.19 -7.84 12.74
CA LEU A 31 2.92 -7.49 12.08
C LEU A 31 3.06 -6.23 11.23
N ASP A 32 3.79 -5.22 11.73
CA ASP A 32 4.08 -3.99 10.98
C ASP A 32 4.83 -4.26 9.67
N ILE A 33 5.80 -5.18 9.66
CA ILE A 33 6.50 -5.55 8.42
C ILE A 33 5.56 -6.33 7.48
N GLY A 34 4.71 -7.19 8.04
CA GLY A 34 3.71 -7.95 7.28
C GLY A 34 2.72 -7.05 6.55
N GLN A 35 2.21 -6.01 7.20
CA GLN A 35 1.31 -5.06 6.56
C GLN A 35 1.99 -4.30 5.42
N VAL A 36 3.27 -3.92 5.55
CA VAL A 36 4.01 -3.21 4.49
C VAL A 36 4.09 -4.08 3.25
N MET A 37 4.52 -5.34 3.38
CA MET A 37 4.58 -6.28 2.25
C MET A 37 3.22 -6.47 1.57
N PHE A 38 2.15 -6.55 2.37
CA PHE A 38 0.79 -6.65 1.85
C PHE A 38 0.40 -5.40 1.05
N PHE A 39 0.69 -4.20 1.55
CA PHE A 39 0.42 -2.96 0.83
C PHE A 39 1.22 -2.84 -0.45
N GLU A 40 2.49 -3.24 -0.47
CA GLU A 40 3.30 -3.23 -1.70
C GLU A 40 2.68 -4.11 -2.81
N ALA A 41 2.25 -5.33 -2.45
CA ALA A 41 1.60 -6.25 -3.39
C ALA A 41 0.28 -5.67 -3.92
N MET A 42 -0.54 -5.10 -3.02
CA MET A 42 -1.84 -4.52 -3.37
C MET A 42 -1.69 -3.29 -4.26
N LEU A 43 -0.79 -2.35 -3.94
CA LEU A 43 -0.54 -1.17 -4.77
C LEU A 43 -0.01 -1.56 -6.16
N GLY A 44 0.85 -2.58 -6.22
CA GLY A 44 1.35 -3.13 -7.47
C GLY A 44 0.25 -3.74 -8.36
N ASP A 45 -0.74 -4.41 -7.76
CA ASP A 45 -1.90 -4.94 -8.51
C ASP A 45 -2.80 -3.80 -9.01
N ARG A 46 -3.06 -2.78 -8.17
CA ARG A 46 -3.85 -1.61 -8.55
C ARG A 46 -3.25 -0.80 -9.68
N ALA A 47 -1.93 -0.56 -9.66
CA ALA A 47 -1.25 0.12 -10.75
C ALA A 47 -1.41 -0.64 -12.08
N ARG A 48 -1.31 -1.98 -12.05
CA ARG A 48 -1.52 -2.82 -13.24
C ARG A 48 -2.98 -2.84 -13.70
N ALA A 49 -3.94 -2.85 -12.78
CA ALA A 49 -5.37 -2.75 -13.10
C ALA A 49 -5.69 -1.43 -13.81
N GLY A 50 -5.18 -0.31 -13.29
CA GLY A 50 -5.31 1.00 -13.94
C GLY A 50 -4.67 1.05 -15.32
N ALA A 51 -3.46 0.49 -15.47
CA ALA A 51 -2.80 0.41 -16.76
C ALA A 51 -3.59 -0.44 -17.77
N ARG A 52 -4.13 -1.60 -17.35
CA ARG A 52 -4.99 -2.45 -18.20
C ARG A 52 -6.26 -1.72 -18.64
N TYR A 53 -6.91 -1.02 -17.72
CA TYR A 53 -8.09 -0.20 -18.04
C TYR A 53 -7.76 0.88 -19.07
N ALA A 54 -6.61 1.54 -18.92
CA ALA A 54 -6.17 2.60 -19.81
C ALA A 54 -5.85 2.13 -21.24
N VAL A 55 -5.47 0.86 -21.42
CA VAL A 55 -5.21 0.27 -22.75
C VAL A 55 -6.51 -0.11 -23.47
N VAL A 56 -7.59 -0.40 -22.75
CA VAL A 56 -8.86 -0.85 -23.34
C VAL A 56 -9.83 0.29 -23.59
N ASN A 57 -9.76 1.35 -22.79
CA ASN A 57 -10.70 2.47 -22.83
C ASN A 57 -10.05 3.73 -23.40
N THR A 58 -10.86 4.71 -23.79
CA THR A 58 -10.38 6.04 -24.16
C THR A 58 -9.53 6.63 -23.05
N TYR A 59 -8.42 7.27 -23.43
CA TYR A 59 -7.51 7.90 -22.48
C TYR A 59 -8.21 9.04 -21.74
N ASP A 60 -8.57 8.79 -20.49
CA ASP A 60 -9.02 9.78 -19.53
C ASP A 60 -8.23 9.59 -18.22
N PRO A 61 -7.30 10.51 -17.88
CA PRO A 61 -6.47 10.37 -16.69
C PRO A 61 -7.29 10.34 -15.39
N THR A 62 -8.46 10.98 -15.36
CA THR A 62 -9.33 11.03 -14.18
C THR A 62 -10.01 9.67 -13.97
N ALA A 63 -10.58 9.11 -15.03
CA ALA A 63 -11.19 7.77 -14.98
C ALA A 63 -10.15 6.70 -14.63
N ILE A 64 -8.93 6.80 -15.19
CA ILE A 64 -7.84 5.85 -14.89
C ILE A 64 -7.42 5.95 -13.42
N ALA A 65 -7.24 7.17 -12.88
CA ALA A 65 -6.92 7.37 -11.46
C ALA A 65 -8.04 6.84 -10.54
N ASN A 66 -9.31 7.02 -10.92
CA ASN A 66 -10.45 6.50 -10.19
C ASN A 66 -10.52 4.96 -10.22
N VAL A 67 -10.17 4.32 -11.33
CA VAL A 67 -10.08 2.85 -11.39
C VAL A 67 -8.98 2.33 -10.46
N VAL A 68 -7.84 3.02 -10.38
CA VAL A 68 -6.76 2.65 -9.46
C VAL A 68 -7.21 2.77 -8.00
N ALA A 69 -7.84 3.89 -7.63
CA ALA A 69 -8.27 4.17 -6.25
C ALA A 69 -9.52 3.38 -5.81
N TYR A 70 -10.50 3.24 -6.70
CA TYR A 70 -11.87 2.79 -6.38
C TYR A 70 -12.33 1.55 -7.14
N ASN A 71 -11.55 1.06 -8.13
CA ASN A 71 -11.99 0.01 -9.05
C ASN A 71 -13.27 0.37 -9.85
N SER A 72 -13.54 1.67 -10.03
CA SER A 72 -14.67 2.18 -10.81
C SER A 72 -14.30 3.50 -11.46
N PRO A 73 -14.60 3.71 -12.76
CA PRO A 73 -14.24 4.94 -13.47
C PRO A 73 -15.10 6.15 -13.07
N TYR A 74 -16.31 5.92 -12.56
CA TYR A 74 -17.31 6.97 -12.26
C TYR A 74 -17.40 7.34 -10.77
N SER A 75 -16.47 6.88 -9.95
CA SER A 75 -16.48 7.19 -8.51
C SER A 75 -16.33 8.70 -8.29
N SER A 76 -17.27 9.31 -7.56
CA SER A 76 -17.28 10.74 -7.23
C SER A 76 -16.35 11.12 -6.07
N GLY A 77 -15.39 10.26 -5.72
CA GLY A 77 -14.45 10.49 -4.61
C GLY A 77 -15.06 10.41 -3.21
N GLN A 78 -16.35 10.07 -3.11
CA GLN A 78 -17.10 9.98 -1.84
C GLN A 78 -16.85 8.67 -1.07
N SER A 79 -16.31 7.65 -1.74
CA SER A 79 -15.92 6.40 -1.10
C SER A 79 -14.47 6.51 -0.59
N SER A 80 -14.19 6.02 0.61
CA SER A 80 -12.81 5.83 1.05
C SER A 80 -12.12 4.88 0.06
N GLY A 81 -11.13 5.37 -0.68
CA GLY A 81 -10.41 4.53 -1.64
C GLY A 81 -9.70 3.38 -0.94
N LEU A 82 -9.26 2.40 -1.71
CA LEU A 82 -8.68 1.18 -1.13
C LEU A 82 -7.57 1.55 -0.12
N PHE A 83 -7.78 1.22 1.17
CA PHE A 83 -6.86 1.56 2.26
C PHE A 83 -6.48 3.05 2.37
N GLY A 84 -7.37 3.96 1.97
CA GLY A 84 -7.11 5.40 1.98
C GLY A 84 -6.39 5.91 0.73
N LEU A 85 -6.23 5.08 -0.30
CA LEU A 85 -5.67 5.49 -1.58
C LEU A 85 -6.56 6.56 -2.24
N GLN A 86 -6.02 7.73 -2.50
CA GLN A 86 -6.74 8.82 -3.14
C GLN A 86 -6.33 8.96 -4.62
N PRO A 87 -7.21 9.44 -5.50
CA PRO A 87 -6.85 9.73 -6.89
C PRO A 87 -5.68 10.73 -7.02
N SER A 88 -5.53 11.65 -6.06
CA SER A 88 -4.40 12.59 -5.98
C SER A 88 -3.03 11.93 -5.84
N MET A 89 -2.98 10.68 -5.36
CA MET A 89 -1.77 9.88 -5.20
C MET A 89 -1.38 9.16 -6.50
N VAL A 90 -2.24 9.20 -7.52
CA VAL A 90 -2.05 8.50 -8.80
C VAL A 90 -1.70 9.50 -9.88
N THR A 91 -0.55 9.31 -10.53
CA THR A 91 -0.14 10.07 -11.70
C THR A 91 -0.24 9.17 -12.93
N VAL A 92 -0.99 9.63 -13.93
CA VAL A 92 -1.15 8.93 -15.21
C VAL A 92 -0.48 9.75 -16.30
N ASN A 93 0.54 9.17 -16.93
CA ASN A 93 1.27 9.79 -18.03
C ASN A 93 1.03 8.99 -19.31
N ARG A 94 0.87 9.67 -20.44
CA ARG A 94 0.87 9.05 -21.77
C ARG A 94 2.00 9.64 -22.59
N TYR A 95 2.77 8.79 -23.24
CA TYR A 95 3.90 9.20 -24.08
C TYR A 95 3.69 8.72 -25.51
N ASN A 96 4.08 9.54 -26.49
CA ASN A 96 4.05 9.22 -27.92
C ASN A 96 2.64 8.87 -28.42
N ALA A 97 1.64 9.67 -28.03
CA ALA A 97 0.24 9.46 -28.41
C ALA A 97 0.07 9.42 -29.93
N GLY A 98 -0.59 8.36 -30.44
CA GLY A 98 -0.95 8.26 -31.85
C GLY A 98 0.18 7.86 -32.82
N VAL A 99 1.36 7.50 -32.31
CA VAL A 99 2.50 7.03 -33.13
C VAL A 99 3.04 5.68 -32.63
N ALA A 100 3.85 5.02 -33.46
CA ALA A 100 4.54 3.79 -33.09
C ALA A 100 5.42 4.03 -31.84
N GLY A 101 4.98 3.50 -30.69
CA GLY A 101 5.62 3.72 -29.40
C GLY A 101 4.72 4.34 -28.32
N ASP A 102 3.44 4.55 -28.62
CA ASP A 102 2.42 4.97 -27.65
C ASP A 102 2.41 4.05 -26.42
N ARG A 103 2.52 4.66 -25.25
CA ARG A 103 2.55 3.96 -23.96
C ARG A 103 1.86 4.79 -22.91
N ILE A 104 1.14 4.09 -22.03
CA ILE A 104 0.51 4.68 -20.85
C ILE A 104 1.22 4.15 -19.62
N GLU A 105 1.49 5.08 -18.72
CA GLU A 105 2.20 4.90 -17.48
C GLU A 105 1.34 5.33 -16.32
N VAL A 106 1.19 4.44 -15.35
CA VAL A 106 0.45 4.69 -14.13
C VAL A 106 1.43 4.57 -12.97
N ILE A 107 1.57 5.66 -12.22
CA ILE A 107 2.43 5.75 -11.04
C ILE A 107 1.55 6.02 -9.83
N ILE A 108 1.73 5.23 -8.77
CA ILE A 108 1.16 5.50 -7.45
C ILE A 108 2.29 6.01 -6.56
N SER A 109 2.07 7.15 -5.90
CA SER A 109 3.06 7.84 -5.07
C SER A 109 2.44 8.35 -3.77
N ASN A 110 3.26 8.58 -2.75
CA ASN A 110 2.84 9.19 -1.48
C ASN A 110 1.71 8.47 -0.74
N PHE A 111 1.56 7.15 -0.91
CA PHE A 111 0.61 6.39 -0.10
C PHE A 111 1.14 6.28 1.35
N PRO A 112 0.36 6.72 2.37
CA PRO A 112 0.81 6.74 3.75
C PRO A 112 0.73 5.36 4.39
N LEU A 113 1.87 4.83 4.84
CA LEU A 113 1.98 3.62 5.63
C LEU A 113 1.99 3.99 7.10
N ALA A 114 0.98 3.56 7.86
CA ALA A 114 0.90 3.78 9.29
C ALA A 114 1.49 2.59 10.06
N PHE A 115 2.43 2.89 10.96
CA PHE A 115 3.08 1.89 11.80
C PHE A 115 2.59 2.04 13.24
N ALA A 116 2.19 0.92 13.84
CA ALA A 116 1.63 0.87 15.19
C ALA A 116 2.67 0.42 16.23
N GLY A 117 3.81 -0.12 15.78
CA GLY A 117 4.88 -0.62 16.60
C GLY A 117 5.57 0.48 17.41
N PRO A 118 6.01 0.17 18.64
CA PRO A 118 6.57 1.15 19.57
C PRO A 118 7.92 1.74 19.10
N PHE A 119 8.65 1.05 18.22
CA PHE A 119 9.97 1.47 17.77
C PHE A 119 9.96 2.27 16.45
N VAL A 120 8.92 2.12 15.62
CA VAL A 120 8.82 2.76 14.30
C VAL A 120 7.49 3.51 14.16
N GLN A 121 7.05 4.18 15.23
CA GLN A 121 5.78 4.88 15.26
C GLN A 121 5.77 6.07 14.29
N GLY A 122 4.83 6.07 13.33
CA GLY A 122 4.70 7.17 12.38
C GLY A 122 3.93 6.81 11.12
N SER A 123 3.70 7.82 10.27
CA SER A 123 3.23 7.64 8.90
C SER A 123 4.37 7.94 7.93
N TYR A 124 4.72 6.97 7.10
CA TYR A 124 5.79 7.11 6.12
C TYR A 124 5.24 7.00 4.70
N ALA A 125 5.79 7.80 3.79
CA ALA A 125 5.45 7.71 2.38
C ALA A 125 6.04 6.42 1.79
N SER A 126 5.19 5.62 1.17
CA SER A 126 5.61 4.43 0.42
C SER A 126 6.47 4.77 -0.80
N ARG A 127 7.25 3.78 -1.27
CA ARG A 127 7.95 3.88 -2.56
C ARG A 127 6.95 4.03 -3.71
N GLN A 128 7.42 4.62 -4.81
CA GLN A 128 6.59 4.79 -6.01
C GLN A 128 6.41 3.44 -6.71
N PHE A 129 5.16 3.10 -7.05
CA PHE A 129 4.83 1.90 -7.83
C PHE A 129 4.46 2.31 -9.24
N ARG A 130 5.15 1.75 -10.24
CA ARG A 130 5.04 2.13 -11.64
C ARG A 130 4.61 0.94 -12.49
N ALA A 131 3.55 1.11 -13.26
CA ALA A 131 3.10 0.16 -14.28
C ALA A 131 3.07 0.87 -15.64
N VAL A 132 3.70 0.27 -16.65
CA VAL A 132 3.76 0.81 -18.01
C VAL A 132 3.22 -0.23 -18.97
N LEU A 133 2.30 0.15 -19.84
CA LEU A 133 1.79 -0.70 -20.91
C LEU A 133 1.82 0.03 -22.25
N PRO A 134 2.13 -0.68 -23.36
CA PRO A 134 2.01 -0.12 -24.69
C PRO A 134 0.53 0.10 -25.03
N ALA A 135 0.19 1.29 -25.50
CA ALA A 135 -1.16 1.66 -25.89
C ALA A 135 -1.52 1.22 -27.33
N GLN A 136 -0.65 0.47 -28.00
CA GLN A 136 -0.85 0.00 -29.37
C GLN A 136 -2.07 -0.92 -29.55
N SER A 137 -2.61 -1.45 -28.44
CA SER A 137 -3.84 -2.26 -28.44
C SER A 137 -5.13 -1.43 -28.23
N MET A 138 -5.07 -0.09 -28.11
CA MET A 138 -6.25 0.80 -27.92
C MET A 138 -7.22 0.87 -29.13
N GLY A 139 -7.08 -0.03 -30.09
CA GLY A 139 -7.88 -0.03 -31.31
C GLY A 139 -7.39 1.04 -32.28
N SER A 140 -7.23 0.62 -33.52
CA SER A 140 -7.01 1.43 -34.71
C SER A 140 -8.19 2.37 -35.00
N LEU A 141 -8.47 3.33 -34.13
CA LEU A 141 -9.40 4.41 -34.44
C LEU A 141 -8.65 5.51 -35.19
N GLN A 142 -8.59 5.29 -36.51
CA GLN A 142 -8.74 6.38 -37.49
C GLN A 142 -10.06 7.12 -37.26
#